data_AF-A0A9D8FNI6-F1
#
_entry.id   AF-A0A9D8FNI6-F1
#
_cell.length_a   1.000
_cell.length_b   1.000
_cell.length_c   1.000
_cell.angle_alpha   90.00
_cell.angle_beta   90.00
_cell.angle_gamma   90.00
#
_symmetry.space_group_name_H-M   'P 1'
#
loop_
_entity.id
_entity.type
_entity.pdbx_description
1 polymer ?
#
loop_
_entity_poly.entity_id
_entity_poly.type
_entity_poly.pdbx_seq_one_letter_code
_entity_poly.pdbx_strand_id
1 'polypeptide(L)' 'MTAIKGFIDYRRREFCKDVRCPVQLELDAQEQGSDEYEKIREVCKKGCKYTTYQFHHWLLKKGYLIIRPETAKKR' A
#
# COMPACT_ATOMS: atom_id res chain seq x y z
N MET A 1 13.83 -7.70 -3.33
CA MET A 1 14.49 -6.65 -2.51
C MET A 1 15.05 -7.35 -1.30
N THR A 2 16.30 -7.09 -0.96
CA THR A 2 16.92 -7.66 0.24
C THR A 2 16.40 -6.89 1.45
N ALA A 3 15.84 -7.60 2.44
CA ALA A 3 15.43 -6.98 3.69
C ALA A 3 16.62 -6.26 4.33
N ILE A 4 16.42 -5.02 4.75
CA ILE A 4 17.47 -4.25 5.43
C ILE A 4 17.53 -4.76 6.88
N LYS A 5 18.69 -5.27 7.29
CA LYS A 5 18.88 -5.82 8.64
C LYS A 5 18.47 -4.79 9.71
N GLY A 6 17.56 -5.19 10.60
CA GLY A 6 17.03 -4.32 11.67
C GLY A 6 15.79 -3.50 11.27
N PHE A 7 15.30 -3.64 10.04
CA PHE A 7 14.11 -2.95 9.55
C PHE A 7 13.03 -3.96 9.14
N ILE A 8 11.78 -3.49 9.16
CA ILE A 8 10.63 -4.21 8.61
C ILE A 8 10.17 -3.54 7.32
N ASP A 9 9.90 -4.35 6.30
CA ASP A 9 9.37 -3.85 5.04
C ASP A 9 7.86 -3.60 5.14
N TYR A 10 7.40 -2.54 4.48
CA TYR A 10 5.98 -2.27 4.33
C TYR A 10 5.29 -3.39 3.55
N ARG A 11 4.19 -3.94 4.09
CA ARG A 11 3.46 -5.02 3.43
C ARG A 11 2.37 -4.47 2.52
N ARG A 12 2.15 -5.15 1.39
CA ARG A 12 1.12 -4.78 0.43
C ARG A 12 -0.25 -4.66 1.11
N ARG A 13 -0.92 -3.52 0.89
CA ARG A 13 -2.27 -3.16 1.42
C ARG A 13 -2.33 -2.99 2.93
N GLU A 14 -1.20 -2.96 3.64
CA GLU A 14 -1.18 -2.80 5.10
C GLU A 14 -1.82 -1.49 5.56
N PHE A 15 -1.54 -0.38 4.87
CA PHE A 15 -2.23 0.89 5.10
C PHE A 15 -3.75 0.76 4.93
N CYS A 16 -4.19 0.23 3.78
CA CYS A 16 -5.62 0.11 3.45
C CYS A 16 -6.38 -0.75 4.46
N LYS A 17 -5.76 -1.80 4.99
CA LYS A 17 -6.33 -2.67 6.02
C LYS A 17 -6.41 -1.95 7.36
N ASP A 18 -5.35 -1.25 7.77
CA ASP A 18 -5.32 -0.51 9.05
C ASP A 18 -6.37 0.59 9.10
N VAL A 19 -6.56 1.34 8.00
CA VAL A 19 -7.58 2.42 7.91
C VAL A 19 -8.97 1.91 7.53
N ARG A 20 -9.18 0.60 7.48
CA ARG A 20 -10.45 -0.04 7.09
C ARG A 20 -11.04 0.55 5.80
N CYS A 21 -10.22 0.60 4.74
CA CYS A 21 -10.67 1.09 3.45
C CYS A 21 -11.86 0.25 2.93
N PRO A 22 -13.03 0.84 2.59
CA PRO A 22 -14.20 0.11 2.12
C PRO A 22 -13.89 -0.68 0.84
N VAL A 23 -13.14 -0.09 -0.10
CA VAL A 23 -12.68 -0.80 -1.31
C VAL A 23 -11.80 -1.99 -0.97
N GLN A 24 -10.99 -1.91 0.10
CA GLN A 24 -10.18 -3.05 0.54
C GLN A 24 -11.02 -4.15 1.18
N LEU A 25 -12.08 -3.79 1.92
CA LEU A 25 -13.01 -4.75 2.51
C LEU A 25 -13.80 -5.49 1.43
N GLU A 26 -14.32 -4.77 0.43
CA GLU A 26 -14.98 -5.37 -0.74
C GLU A 26 -14.03 -6.29 -1.50
N LEU A 27 -12.78 -5.87 -1.67
CA LEU A 27 -11.77 -6.64 -2.37
C LEU A 27 -11.35 -7.90 -1.60
N ASP A 28 -11.22 -7.84 -0.28
CA ASP A 28 -10.89 -9.01 0.56
C ASP A 28 -12.04 -10.04 0.61
N ALA A 29 -13.27 -9.65 0.24
CA ALA A 29 -14.42 -10.54 0.12
C ALA A 29 -14.48 -11.32 -1.21
N GLN A 30 -13.62 -10.98 -2.18
CA GLN A 30 -13.57 -11.66 -3.47
C GLN A 30 -12.37 -12.62 -3.55
N GLU A 31 -12.50 -13.67 -4.35
CA GLU A 31 -11.37 -14.54 -4.68
C GLU A 31 -10.31 -13.74 -5.44
N GLN A 32 -9.06 -13.84 -5.00
CA GLN A 32 -7.97 -13.09 -5.62
C GLN A 32 -7.79 -13.50 -7.08
N GLY A 33 -7.97 -12.54 -7.99
CA GLY A 33 -7.81 -12.76 -9.43
C GLY A 33 -9.10 -13.10 -10.16
N SER A 34 -10.25 -13.17 -9.47
CA SER A 34 -11.54 -13.24 -10.15
C SER A 34 -11.85 -11.94 -10.92
N ASP A 35 -12.82 -12.02 -11.83
CA ASP A 35 -13.28 -10.86 -12.60
C ASP A 35 -13.81 -9.76 -11.68
N GLU A 36 -14.55 -10.12 -10.63
CA GLU A 36 -15.08 -9.21 -9.62
C GLU A 36 -13.94 -8.56 -8.82
N TYR A 37 -12.93 -9.34 -8.43
CA TYR A 37 -11.75 -8.82 -7.76
C TYR A 37 -11.01 -7.79 -8.62
N GLU A 38 -10.76 -8.09 -9.91
CA GLU A 38 -10.06 -7.16 -10.79
C GLU A 38 -10.90 -5.91 -11.10
N LYS A 39 -12.23 -6.02 -11.26
CA LYS A 39 -13.14 -4.87 -11.39
C LYS A 39 -13.02 -3.92 -10.20
N ILE A 40 -13.07 -4.42 -8.97
CA ILE A 40 -12.91 -3.59 -7.76
C ILE A 40 -11.50 -3.01 -7.70
N ARG A 41 -10.48 -3.80 -8.05
CA ARG A 41 -9.07 -3.38 -8.02
C ARG A 41 -8.80 -2.19 -8.96
N GLU A 42 -9.55 -2.02 -10.05
CA GLU A 42 -9.43 -0.86 -10.94
C GLU A 42 -9.66 0.47 -10.21
N VAL A 43 -10.54 0.50 -9.18
CA VAL A 43 -10.75 1.69 -8.35
C VAL A 43 -9.44 2.11 -7.68
N CYS A 44 -8.72 1.16 -7.09
CA CYS A 44 -7.42 1.42 -6.45
C CYS A 44 -6.35 1.86 -7.45
N LYS A 45 -6.39 1.38 -8.70
CA LYS A 45 -5.39 1.72 -9.74
C LYS A 45 -5.62 3.10 -10.35
N LYS A 46 -6.87 3.45 -10.61
CA LYS A 46 -7.23 4.66 -11.38
C LYS A 46 -7.55 5.86 -10.50
N GLY A 47 -8.04 5.65 -9.29
CA GLY A 47 -8.53 6.74 -8.45
C GLY A 47 -8.66 6.31 -6.99
N CYS A 48 -7.54 6.00 -6.34
CA CYS A 48 -7.53 5.74 -4.90
C CYS A 48 -8.15 6.92 -4.15
N LYS A 49 -9.09 6.66 -3.23
CA LYS A 49 -9.73 7.70 -2.42
C LYS A 49 -8.80 8.36 -1.39
N TYR A 50 -7.66 7.73 -1.10
CA TYR A 50 -6.66 8.26 -0.17
C TYR A 50 -5.53 8.93 -0.93
N THR A 51 -5.08 10.05 -0.39
CA THR A 51 -3.98 10.81 -0.94
C THR A 51 -2.62 10.24 -0.52
N THR A 52 -1.62 10.51 -1.34
CA THR A 52 -0.20 10.25 -1.00
C THR A 52 0.20 10.88 0.33
N TYR A 53 -0.34 12.06 0.67
CA TYR A 53 -0.10 12.72 1.95
C TYR A 53 -0.59 11.87 3.13
N GLN A 54 -1.83 11.39 3.08
CA GLN A 54 -2.39 10.55 4.14
C GLN A 54 -1.59 9.26 4.35
N PHE A 55 -1.16 8.62 3.25
CA PHE A 55 -0.31 7.44 3.33
C PHE A 55 1.04 7.74 4.00
N HIS A 56 1.71 8.83 3.62
CA HIS A 56 3.00 9.20 4.22
C HIS A 56 2.86 9.54 5.71
N HIS A 57 1.84 10.29 6.10
CA HIS A 57 1.59 10.58 7.51
C HIS A 57 1.30 9.33 8.32
N TRP A 58 0.59 8.36 7.74
CA TRP A 58 0.37 7.07 8.36
C TRP A 58 1.69 6.28 8.54
N LEU A 59 2.57 6.27 7.53
CA LEU A 59 3.88 5.63 7.62
C LEU A 59 4.70 6.21 8.79
N LEU A 60 4.78 7.54 8.88
CA LEU A 60 5.49 8.22 9.96
C LEU A 60 4.88 7.89 11.34
N LYS A 61 3.55 7.89 11.44
CA LYS A 61 2.84 7.54 12.69
C LYS A 61 3.12 6.10 13.14
N LYS A 62 3.34 5.17 12.20
CA LYS A 62 3.67 3.77 12.49
C LYS A 62 5.18 3.52 12.66
N GLY A 63 6.01 4.55 12.54
CA GLY A 63 7.46 4.45 12.71
C GLY A 63 8.21 3.92 11.49
N TYR A 64 7.58 3.89 10.30
CA TYR A 64 8.29 3.54 9.07
C TYR A 64 9.24 4.66 8.65
N LEU A 65 10.38 4.25 8.09
CA LEU A 65 11.38 5.14 7.51
C LEU A 65 11.37 5.00 5.99
N ILE A 66 11.39 6.12 5.28
CA ILE A 66 11.51 6.15 3.82
C ILE A 66 13.00 6.20 3.48
N ILE A 67 13.52 5.09 2.97
CA ILE A 67 14.94 4.94 2.68
C ILE A 67 15.15 5.05 1.17
N ARG A 68 16.00 5.97 0.73
CA ARG A 68 16.46 6.08 -0.66
C ARG A 68 17.92 5.59 -0.74
N PRO A 69 18.21 4.46 -1.41
CA PRO A 69 19.58 3.99 -1.60
C PRO A 69 20.44 5.03 -2.35
N GLU A 70 21.73 5.11 -2.04
CA GLU A 70 22.66 6.01 -2.75
C GLU A 70 22.78 5.67 -4.23
N THR A 71 22.68 4.39 -4.58
CA THR A 71 22.73 3.89 -5.97
C THR A 71 21.43 4.12 -6.74
N ALA A 72 20.37 4.64 -6.10
CA ALA A 72 19.11 4.91 -6.76
C ALA A 72 19.29 6.05 -7.79
N LYS A 73 19.07 5.74 -9.07
CA LYS A 73 19.08 6.75 -10.13
C LYS A 73 17.98 7.78 -9.85
N LYS A 74 18.34 9.07 -9.83
CA LYS A 74 17.35 10.14 -9.96
C LYS A 74 16.77 10.02 -11.38
N ARG A 75 15.47 9.77 -11.46
CA ARG A 75 14.74 9.79 -12.73
C ARG A 75 14.69 11.20 -13.29
#